data_AF-A0A3C0NMJ3-F1
#
_entry.id   AF-A0A3C0NMJ3-F1
#
_cell.length_a   1.000
_cell.length_b   1.000
_cell.length_c   1.000
_cell.angle_alpha   90.00
_cell.angle_beta   90.00
_cell.angle_gamma   90.00
#
_symmetry.space_group_name_H-M   'P 1'
#
loop_
_entity.id
_entity.type
_entity.pdbx_description
1 polymer ?
#
loop_
_entity_poly.entity_id
_entity_poly.type
_entity_poly.pdbx_seq_one_letter_code
_entity_poly.pdbx_strand_id
1 'polypeptide(L)'
;NKHFSIPFKDSNGYGESIARLSNMLGGGVIVQRFGDLVRGRRSTPSRIAESFVTPTLAATPGDLSLVIPKRILDGIIEMIYALDKIAPGTANDDTLLYGVEVKFYNMEVEIDDNLETIHKGLYVIGDCSGVTHSLSHASASGVYVARKILAKRGA
;
A
#
# COMPACT_ATOMS: atom_id res chain seq x y z
N ASN A 1 -14.95 -7.41 5.77
CA ASN A 1 -15.18 -7.80 4.37
C ASN A 1 -14.32 -6.89 3.50
N LYS A 2 -13.23 -7.39 2.90
CA LYS A 2 -12.19 -6.58 2.20
C LYS A 2 -12.39 -6.50 0.68
N HIS A 3 -13.47 -7.08 0.16
CA HIS A 3 -13.79 -7.06 -1.26
C HIS A 3 -14.80 -5.96 -1.55
N PHE A 4 -14.60 -5.25 -2.66
CA PHE A 4 -15.63 -4.38 -3.19
C PHE A 4 -16.91 -5.19 -3.46
N SER A 5 -18.06 -4.62 -3.10
CA SER A 5 -19.35 -5.23 -3.39
C SER A 5 -19.84 -4.84 -4.78
N ILE A 6 -20.78 -5.63 -5.29
CA ILE A 6 -21.52 -5.32 -6.52
C ILE A 6 -22.09 -3.89 -6.42
N PRO A 7 -22.00 -3.07 -7.48
CA PRO A 7 -21.64 -3.41 -8.86
C PRO A 7 -20.15 -3.35 -9.20
N PHE A 8 -19.28 -2.96 -8.28
CA PHE A 8 -17.88 -2.67 -8.58
C PHE A 8 -17.04 -3.95 -8.63
N LYS A 9 -16.32 -4.16 -9.75
CA LYS A 9 -15.52 -5.38 -9.99
C LYS A 9 -14.05 -5.11 -10.35
N ASP A 10 -13.67 -3.87 -10.65
CA ASP A 10 -12.33 -3.52 -11.14
C ASP A 10 -11.51 -2.72 -10.11
N SER A 11 -11.04 -3.42 -9.08
CA SER A 11 -10.16 -2.83 -8.05
C SER A 11 -8.82 -2.35 -8.60
N ASN A 12 -8.29 -3.04 -9.61
CA ASN A 12 -6.98 -2.72 -10.16
C ASN A 12 -7.06 -1.42 -10.95
N GLY A 13 -8.07 -1.28 -11.83
CA GLY A 13 -8.29 -0.04 -12.57
C GLY A 13 -8.55 1.17 -11.66
N TYR A 14 -9.22 0.98 -10.52
CA TYR A 14 -9.35 2.03 -9.52
C TYR A 14 -8.02 2.42 -8.86
N GLY A 15 -7.22 1.44 -8.45
CA GLY A 15 -5.88 1.69 -7.91
C GLY A 15 -4.96 2.39 -8.93
N GLU A 16 -4.98 1.93 -10.17
CA GLU A 16 -4.26 2.57 -11.28
C GLU A 16 -4.72 4.00 -11.55
N SER A 17 -6.02 4.27 -11.44
CA SER A 17 -6.58 5.61 -11.62
C SER A 17 -6.07 6.57 -10.55
N ILE A 18 -6.01 6.13 -9.28
CA ILE A 18 -5.44 6.90 -8.18
C ILE A 18 -3.95 7.18 -8.42
N ALA A 19 -3.17 6.15 -8.81
CA ALA A 19 -1.75 6.31 -9.11
C ALA A 19 -1.52 7.28 -10.28
N ARG A 20 -2.32 7.18 -11.33
CA ARG A 20 -2.28 8.09 -12.49
C ARG A 20 -2.57 9.54 -12.08
N LEU A 21 -3.57 9.75 -11.21
CA LEU A 21 -3.90 11.07 -10.69
C LEU A 21 -2.77 11.64 -9.83
N SER A 22 -2.14 10.82 -8.98
CA SER A 22 -0.94 11.21 -8.22
C SER A 22 0.19 11.67 -9.14
N ASN A 23 0.47 10.91 -10.20
CA ASN A 23 1.50 11.25 -11.17
C ASN A 23 1.16 12.53 -11.94
N MET A 24 -0.11 12.76 -12.29
CA MET A 24 -0.55 13.96 -12.99
C MET A 24 -0.37 15.22 -12.14
N LEU A 25 -0.70 15.16 -10.84
CA LEU A 25 -0.66 16.34 -9.96
C LEU A 25 0.71 16.57 -9.31
N GLY A 26 1.43 15.49 -8.97
CA GLY A 26 2.67 15.53 -8.23
C GLY A 26 3.92 15.14 -9.04
N GLY A 27 3.78 14.63 -10.26
CA GLY A 27 4.91 14.06 -11.02
C GLY A 27 5.48 12.78 -10.40
N GLY A 28 4.78 12.18 -9.44
CA GLY A 28 5.25 11.05 -8.64
C GLY A 28 4.62 11.06 -7.24
N VAL A 29 5.45 10.82 -6.22
CA VAL A 29 5.04 10.86 -4.82
C VAL A 29 4.83 12.30 -4.37
N ILE A 30 3.69 12.54 -3.73
CA ILE A 30 3.31 13.79 -3.09
C ILE A 30 3.66 13.71 -1.61
N VAL A 31 4.24 14.78 -1.08
CA VAL A 31 4.43 14.99 0.36
C VAL A 31 3.54 16.14 0.84
N GLN A 32 2.87 15.94 1.97
CA GLN A 32 2.06 16.98 2.61
C GLN A 32 2.25 16.91 4.12
N ARG A 33 2.39 18.08 4.75
CA ARG A 33 2.38 18.18 6.22
C ARG A 33 0.98 17.89 6.73
N PHE A 34 0.87 17.11 7.80
CA PHE A 34 -0.40 16.74 8.40
C PHE A 34 -1.21 17.97 8.80
N GLY A 35 -0.55 18.99 9.36
CA GLY A 35 -1.19 20.26 9.71
C GLY A 35 -1.73 21.03 8.50
N ASP A 36 -1.06 20.95 7.35
CA ASP A 36 -1.55 21.56 6.11
C ASP A 36 -2.78 20.80 5.59
N LEU A 37 -2.74 19.47 5.63
CA LEU A 37 -3.87 18.60 5.26
C LEU A 37 -5.12 18.91 6.09
N VAL A 38 -5.01 18.93 7.42
CA VAL A 38 -6.14 19.20 8.33
C VAL A 38 -6.77 20.58 8.08
N ARG A 39 -5.94 21.57 7.71
CA ARG A 39 -6.40 22.92 7.37
C ARG A 39 -6.94 23.04 5.94
N GLY A 40 -6.96 21.95 5.17
CA GLY A 40 -7.43 21.93 3.79
C GLY A 40 -6.55 22.76 2.85
N ARG A 41 -5.23 22.80 3.11
CA ARG A 41 -4.30 23.55 2.26
C ARG A 41 -3.17 22.65 1.76
N ARG A 42 -2.69 22.99 0.57
CA ARG A 42 -1.49 22.42 -0.04
C ARG A 42 -0.23 22.75 0.78
N SER A 43 0.69 21.78 0.88
CA SER A 43 2.07 22.05 1.30
C SER A 43 2.92 22.57 0.13
N THR A 44 3.78 23.55 0.40
CA THR A 44 4.70 24.16 -0.57
C THR A 44 6.15 23.81 -0.22
N PRO A 45 7.10 23.95 -1.16
CA PRO A 45 8.52 23.75 -0.86
C PRO A 45 9.01 24.58 0.33
N SER A 46 8.59 25.85 0.45
CA SER A 46 8.92 26.70 1.59
C SER A 46 8.40 26.14 2.92
N ARG A 47 7.13 25.70 2.94
CA ARG A 47 6.51 25.11 4.14
C ARG A 47 7.18 23.81 4.58
N ILE A 48 7.62 23.00 3.63
CA ILE A 48 8.37 21.78 3.92
C ILE A 48 9.77 22.13 4.44
N ALA A 49 10.42 23.16 3.92
CA ALA A 49 11.72 23.62 4.39
C ALA A 49 11.68 24.27 5.79
N GLU A 50 10.55 24.88 6.16
CA GLU A 50 10.31 25.46 7.50
C GLU A 50 9.92 24.41 8.56
N SER A 51 9.68 23.16 8.14
CA SER A 51 9.29 22.05 9.03
C SER A 51 10.45 21.63 9.94
N PHE A 52 10.14 21.23 11.17
CA PHE A 52 11.13 20.58 12.05
C PHE A 52 11.50 19.16 11.61
N VAL A 53 10.71 18.56 10.71
CA VAL A 53 10.93 17.19 10.20
C VAL A 53 11.60 17.25 8.83
N THR A 54 12.77 16.61 8.73
CA THR A 54 13.51 16.47 7.46
C THR A 54 12.89 15.37 6.58
N PRO A 55 12.47 15.69 5.34
CA PRO A 55 12.01 14.67 4.40
C PRO A 55 13.11 13.67 4.04
N THR A 56 12.79 12.38 3.97
CA THR A 56 13.74 11.29 3.62
C THR A 56 13.55 10.75 2.21
N LEU A 57 12.42 11.07 1.57
CA LEU A 57 12.09 10.70 0.20
C LEU A 57 12.01 11.96 -0.66
N ALA A 58 12.63 11.93 -1.83
CA ALA A 58 12.44 12.97 -2.85
C ALA A 58 10.98 12.91 -3.35
N ALA A 59 10.17 13.88 -2.94
CA ALA A 59 8.74 13.95 -3.22
C ALA A 59 8.31 15.40 -3.47
N THR A 60 7.21 15.56 -4.21
CA THR A 60 6.68 16.87 -4.59
C THR A 60 5.72 17.40 -3.52
N PRO A 61 5.95 18.59 -2.94
CA PRO A 61 5.00 19.20 -2.02
C PRO A 61 3.63 19.47 -2.70
N GLY A 62 2.57 18.91 -2.13
CA GLY A 62 1.26 18.89 -2.77
C GLY A 62 0.08 18.80 -1.80
N ASP A 63 -1.05 18.34 -2.34
CA ASP A 63 -2.30 18.16 -1.60
C ASP A 63 -2.87 16.77 -1.87
N LEU A 64 -2.81 15.90 -0.87
CA LEU A 64 -3.29 14.53 -0.93
C LEU A 64 -4.81 14.46 -1.05
N SER A 65 -5.54 15.50 -0.66
CA SER A 65 -7.01 15.54 -0.79
C SER A 65 -7.50 15.58 -2.24
N LEU A 66 -6.62 15.96 -3.17
CA LEU A 66 -6.91 15.96 -4.60
C LEU A 66 -6.74 14.58 -5.24
N VAL A 67 -6.09 13.63 -4.57
CA VAL A 67 -5.77 12.30 -5.11
C VAL A 67 -6.46 11.19 -4.34
N ILE A 68 -6.50 11.29 -3.01
CA ILE A 68 -7.06 10.27 -2.14
C ILE A 68 -8.57 10.50 -1.99
N PRO A 69 -9.40 9.48 -2.26
CA PRO A 69 -10.84 9.54 -2.01
C PRO A 69 -11.15 9.95 -0.58
N LYS A 70 -12.08 10.90 -0.41
CA LYS A 70 -12.41 11.51 0.88
C LYS A 70 -12.57 10.51 2.03
N ARG A 71 -13.31 9.42 1.82
CA ARG A 71 -13.55 8.41 2.87
C ARG A 71 -12.25 7.80 3.40
N ILE A 72 -11.27 7.55 2.53
CA ILE A 72 -9.98 6.97 2.90
C ILE A 72 -9.14 8.03 3.62
N LEU A 73 -9.13 9.26 3.10
CA LEU A 73 -8.41 10.37 3.69
C LEU A 73 -8.90 10.71 5.10
N ASP A 74 -10.23 10.76 5.30
CA ASP A 74 -10.85 10.96 6.61
C ASP A 74 -10.40 9.85 7.58
N GLY A 75 -10.38 8.58 7.13
CA GLY A 75 -9.90 7.46 7.93
C GLY A 75 -8.41 7.57 8.31
N ILE A 76 -7.55 8.08 7.42
CA ILE A 76 -6.14 8.35 7.73
C ILE A 76 -6.03 9.45 8.79
N ILE A 77 -6.79 10.54 8.66
CA ILE A 77 -6.80 11.65 9.62
C ILE A 77 -7.27 11.17 11.00
N GLU A 78 -8.39 10.43 11.04
CA GLU A 78 -8.93 9.83 12.27
C GLU A 78 -7.93 8.86 12.92
N MET A 79 -7.27 8.02 12.13
CA MET A 79 -6.22 7.11 12.61
C MET A 79 -5.04 7.87 13.22
N ILE A 80 -4.55 8.93 12.59
CA ILE A 80 -3.43 9.74 13.11
C ILE A 80 -3.81 10.36 14.46
N TYR A 81 -5.02 10.92 14.59
CA TYR A 81 -5.51 11.43 15.87
C TYR A 81 -5.70 10.35 16.94
N ALA A 82 -6.11 9.13 16.54
CA ALA A 82 -6.21 8.01 17.47
C ALA A 82 -4.82 7.54 17.93
N LEU A 83 -3.84 7.48 17.02
CA LEU A 83 -2.46 7.14 17.34
C LEU A 83 -1.79 8.17 18.25
N ASP A 84 -2.10 9.45 18.09
CA ASP A 84 -1.57 10.51 18.95
C ASP A 84 -1.92 10.34 20.43
N LYS A 85 -3.08 9.72 20.74
CA LYS A 85 -3.47 9.38 22.11
C LYS A 85 -2.57 8.31 22.74
N ILE A 86 -1.93 7.48 21.91
CA ILE A 86 -1.05 6.38 22.33
C ILE A 86 0.42 6.82 22.29
N ALA A 87 0.78 7.59 21.26
CA ALA A 87 2.12 8.12 21.02
C ALA A 87 2.02 9.64 20.77
N PRO A 88 2.04 10.46 21.83
CA PRO A 88 1.90 11.91 21.73
C PRO A 88 2.93 12.54 20.79
N GLY A 89 2.48 13.41 19.90
CA GLY A 89 3.29 14.03 18.85
C GLY A 89 3.12 13.40 17.47
N THR A 90 2.34 12.32 17.35
CA THR A 90 2.01 11.71 16.05
C THR A 90 1.19 12.68 15.19
N ALA A 91 0.26 13.41 15.79
CA ALA A 91 -0.59 14.40 15.12
C ALA A 91 0.06 15.81 15.05
N ASN A 92 1.39 15.90 15.13
CA ASN A 92 2.10 17.17 14.98
C ASN A 92 1.84 17.80 13.58
N ASP A 93 1.75 19.12 13.53
CA ASP A 93 1.55 19.86 12.27
C ASP A 93 2.62 19.53 11.22
N ASP A 94 3.86 19.27 11.64
CA ASP A 94 5.02 18.97 10.79
C ASP A 94 5.18 17.47 10.47
N THR A 95 4.29 16.60 10.96
CA THR A 95 4.24 15.18 10.54
C THR A 95 4.09 15.12 9.01
N LEU A 96 5.00 14.43 8.33
CA LEU A 96 4.99 14.33 6.87
C LEU A 96 4.22 13.10 6.41
N LEU A 97 3.21 13.32 5.56
CA LEU A 97 2.47 12.27 4.86
C LEU A 97 2.98 12.15 3.43
N TYR A 98 3.35 10.93 3.05
CA TYR A 98 3.76 10.60 1.69
C TYR A 98 2.68 9.77 1.02
N GLY A 99 2.28 10.14 -0.19
CA GLY A 99 1.27 9.42 -0.93
C GLY A 99 1.33 9.67 -2.43
N VAL A 100 0.61 8.90 -3.25
CA VAL A 100 -0.24 7.78 -2.84
C VAL A 100 0.48 6.45 -3.06
N GLU A 101 0.49 5.60 -2.04
CA GLU A 101 0.92 4.20 -2.17
C GLU A 101 -0.27 3.34 -2.58
N VAL A 102 -0.15 2.63 -3.70
CA VAL A 102 -1.17 1.69 -4.19
C VAL A 102 -0.53 0.31 -4.29
N LYS A 103 -1.21 -0.70 -3.74
CA LYS A 103 -0.81 -2.10 -3.82
C LYS A 103 -1.95 -2.96 -4.31
N PHE A 104 -1.67 -3.80 -5.30
CA PHE A 104 -2.65 -4.69 -5.92
C PHE A 104 -2.62 -6.05 -5.25
N TYR A 105 -3.44 -6.25 -4.22
CA TYR A 105 -3.52 -7.50 -3.46
C TYR A 105 -4.56 -8.50 -3.98
N ASN A 106 -5.22 -8.20 -5.11
CA ASN A 106 -6.37 -8.97 -5.59
C ASN A 106 -6.02 -10.04 -6.63
N MET A 107 -4.75 -10.36 -6.81
CA MET A 107 -4.34 -11.48 -7.67
C MET A 107 -4.01 -12.69 -6.80
N GLU A 108 -4.98 -13.59 -6.68
CA GLU A 108 -4.77 -14.93 -6.15
C GLU A 108 -4.74 -15.90 -7.33
N VAL A 109 -3.68 -16.69 -7.42
CA VAL A 109 -3.55 -17.70 -8.46
C VAL A 109 -4.27 -18.96 -8.00
N GLU A 110 -5.08 -19.55 -8.85
CA GLU A 110 -5.74 -20.83 -8.55
C GLU A 110 -4.69 -21.93 -8.40
N ILE A 111 -4.52 -22.43 -7.17
CA ILE A 111 -3.54 -23.43 -6.76
C ILE A 111 -4.18 -24.47 -5.84
N ASP A 112 -3.61 -25.66 -5.79
CA ASP A 112 -4.01 -26.73 -4.85
C ASP A 112 -3.28 -26.63 -3.49
N ASP A 113 -3.55 -27.56 -2.58
CA ASP A 113 -2.91 -27.66 -1.25
C ASP A 113 -1.38 -27.93 -1.30
N ASN A 114 -0.83 -28.22 -2.48
CA ASN A 114 0.60 -28.36 -2.72
C ASN A 114 1.20 -27.09 -3.36
N LEU A 115 0.42 -26.02 -3.50
CA LEU A 115 0.77 -24.79 -4.19
C LEU A 115 1.09 -25.03 -5.69
N GLU A 116 0.53 -26.11 -6.26
CA GLU A 116 0.64 -26.46 -7.66
C GLU A 116 -0.55 -25.87 -8.42
N THR A 117 -0.29 -25.31 -9.60
CA THR A 117 -1.36 -24.79 -10.47
C THR A 117 -2.11 -25.93 -11.17
N ILE A 118 -3.12 -25.58 -11.98
CA ILE A 118 -3.76 -26.53 -12.92
C ILE A 118 -2.74 -27.19 -13.89
N HIS A 119 -1.58 -26.57 -14.10
CA HIS A 119 -0.49 -27.11 -14.91
C HIS A 119 0.49 -27.90 -14.02
N LYS A 120 0.58 -29.20 -14.25
CA LYS A 120 1.47 -30.08 -13.47
C LYS A 120 2.93 -29.71 -13.64
N GLY A 121 3.64 -29.65 -12.51
CA GLY A 121 5.03 -29.22 -12.42
C GLY A 121 5.21 -27.71 -12.28
N LEU A 122 4.14 -26.90 -12.43
CA LEU A 122 4.18 -25.45 -12.23
C LEU A 122 3.62 -25.10 -10.85
N TYR A 123 4.49 -24.56 -9.99
CA TYR A 123 4.18 -24.14 -8.63
C TYR A 123 4.25 -22.62 -8.52
N VAL A 124 3.36 -22.03 -7.73
CA VAL A 124 3.35 -20.59 -7.45
C VAL A 124 3.43 -20.41 -5.94
N ILE A 125 4.45 -19.68 -5.48
CA ILE A 125 4.81 -19.53 -4.06
C ILE A 125 5.14 -18.07 -3.75
N GLY A 126 5.17 -17.71 -2.46
CA GLY A 126 5.41 -16.33 -2.06
C GLY A 126 4.27 -15.39 -2.43
N ASP A 127 4.49 -14.07 -2.31
CA ASP A 127 3.38 -13.11 -2.36
C ASP A 127 2.69 -13.05 -3.74
N CYS A 128 3.34 -13.52 -4.81
CA CYS A 128 2.72 -13.63 -6.14
C CYS A 128 1.65 -14.72 -6.23
N SER A 129 1.59 -15.65 -5.27
CA SER A 129 0.51 -16.63 -5.16
C SER A 129 -0.81 -16.01 -4.72
N GLY A 130 -0.76 -14.86 -4.03
CA GLY A 130 -1.91 -14.24 -3.36
C GLY A 130 -2.26 -14.87 -2.00
N VAL A 131 -1.71 -16.05 -1.66
CA VAL A 131 -1.99 -16.72 -0.36
C VAL A 131 -1.03 -16.32 0.76
N THR A 132 0.10 -15.69 0.43
CA THR A 132 1.06 -15.16 1.42
C THR A 132 1.07 -13.63 1.44
N HIS A 133 1.26 -13.06 2.64
CA HIS A 133 1.34 -11.61 2.88
C HIS A 133 2.45 -11.26 3.88
N SER A 134 3.46 -12.13 4.00
CA SER A 134 4.55 -11.98 4.96
C SER A 134 5.81 -12.64 4.42
N LEU A 135 6.96 -12.02 4.68
CA LEU A 135 8.28 -12.58 4.34
C LEU A 135 8.46 -13.99 4.91
N SER A 136 8.02 -14.25 6.14
CA SER A 136 8.14 -15.57 6.76
C SER A 136 7.24 -16.60 6.07
N HIS A 137 6.01 -16.22 5.72
CA HIS A 137 5.07 -17.10 5.03
C HIS A 137 5.53 -17.40 3.60
N ALA A 138 5.99 -16.37 2.87
CA ALA A 138 6.59 -16.53 1.55
C ALA A 138 7.80 -17.46 1.58
N SER A 139 8.68 -17.31 2.57
CA SER A 139 9.86 -18.19 2.74
C SER A 139 9.46 -19.63 3.06
N ALA A 140 8.50 -19.82 3.96
CA ALA A 140 7.99 -21.14 4.31
C ALA A 140 7.37 -21.86 3.11
N SER A 141 6.62 -21.15 2.26
CA SER A 141 6.02 -21.71 1.05
C SER A 141 7.07 -22.27 0.08
N GLY A 142 8.22 -21.60 -0.07
CA GLY A 142 9.32 -22.09 -0.90
C GLY A 142 9.95 -23.37 -0.35
N VAL A 143 10.20 -23.43 0.96
CA VAL A 143 10.71 -24.65 1.60
C VAL A 143 9.71 -25.80 1.47
N TYR A 144 8.41 -25.52 1.62
CA TYR A 144 7.35 -26.51 1.49
C TYR A 144 7.32 -27.13 0.09
N VAL A 145 7.29 -26.30 -0.97
CA VAL A 145 7.28 -26.79 -2.36
C VAL A 145 8.57 -27.53 -2.71
N ALA A 146 9.73 -27.04 -2.27
CA ALA A 146 11.00 -27.72 -2.49
C ALA A 146 11.00 -29.15 -1.94
N ARG A 147 10.47 -29.35 -0.72
CA ARG A 147 10.32 -30.69 -0.11
C ARG A 147 9.36 -31.58 -0.89
N LYS A 148 8.25 -31.03 -1.41
CA LYS A 148 7.29 -31.77 -2.25
C LYS A 148 7.90 -32.22 -3.57
N ILE A 149 8.67 -31.36 -4.23
CA ILE A 149 9.38 -31.69 -5.47
C ILE A 149 10.40 -32.79 -5.23
N LEU A 150 11.19 -32.70 -4.14
CA LEU A 150 12.17 -33.74 -3.78
C LEU A 150 11.49 -35.09 -3.50
N ALA A 151 10.39 -35.09 -2.75
CA ALA A 151 9.63 -36.31 -2.47
C ALA A 151 9.06 -36.97 -3.73
N LYS A 152 8.63 -36.19 -4.74
CA LYS A 152 8.17 -36.70 -6.04
C LYS A 152 9.30 -37.28 -6.91
N ARG A 153 10.55 -36.82 -6.74
CA ARG A 153 11.73 -37.25 -7.53
C ARG A 153 12.49 -38.44 -6.93
N GLY A 154 12.34 -38.69 -5.63
CA GLY A 154 12.99 -39.78 -4.91
C GLY A 154 12.16 -41.07 -4.83
N ALA A 155 11.06 -41.16 -5.59
CA ALA A 155 10.19 -42.32 -5.74
C ALA A 155 10.33 -42.92 -7.14
#